data_AF-A0A2Z5IQ96-F1
#
_entry.id   AF-A0A2Z5IQ96-F1
#
_cell.length_a   1.000
_cell.length_b   1.000
_cell.length_c   1.000
_cell.angle_alpha   90.00
_cell.angle_beta   90.00
_cell.angle_gamma   90.00
#
_symmetry.space_group_name_H-M   'P 1'
#
loop_
_entity.id
_entity.type
_entity.pdbx_description
1 polymer ?
#
loop_
_entity_poly.entity_id
_entity_poly.type
_entity_poly.pdbx_seq_one_letter_code
_entity_poly.pdbx_strand_id
1 'polypeptide(L)'
;MIYIKNLKFLELTEFNGVIAIQNENSNKLLASFFQFEIENQDSIFRIEGTNVSIRNTIIIDNLTKLSDLYSFSAKNILTKMILNDDKLEYGTFINIPYLVKELEKINNQIDPNFLNLNFDKSKLFKNLLDINQDAFINKDNLDKWLNNYGTDSSSKPIIILNNLDFVNFQYLTKYLSKFYFIILTNNIFKVANNFDELEQCAIVERNEGICINSGLAIHNWVESEQNSSLEINESFNILKNDEFIQIKLKKYLI
;
A
#
# COMPACT_ATOMS: atom_id res chain seq x y z
N MET A 1 -18.33 2.10 -2.69
CA MET A 1 -18.58 0.72 -2.20
C MET A 1 -17.35 -0.16 -2.35
N ILE A 2 -17.06 -0.98 -1.34
CA ILE A 2 -16.10 -2.10 -1.37
C ILE A 2 -16.78 -3.37 -0.85
N TYR A 3 -16.51 -4.50 -1.51
CA TYR A 3 -16.98 -5.83 -1.12
C TYR A 3 -15.84 -6.85 -1.19
N ILE A 4 -15.69 -7.68 -0.16
CA ILE A 4 -14.67 -8.74 -0.07
C ILE A 4 -15.36 -10.10 -0.10
N LYS A 5 -15.28 -10.80 -1.24
CA LYS A 5 -16.19 -11.90 -1.57
C LYS A 5 -16.07 -13.14 -0.67
N ASN A 6 -14.90 -13.39 -0.08
CA ASN A 6 -14.70 -14.55 0.79
C ASN A 6 -15.11 -14.32 2.25
N LEU A 7 -15.48 -13.09 2.61
CA LEU A 7 -15.94 -12.72 3.94
C LEU A 7 -17.42 -12.42 3.88
N LYS A 8 -18.22 -13.23 4.59
CA LYS A 8 -19.66 -12.96 4.67
C LYS A 8 -19.89 -11.60 5.30
N PHE A 9 -20.84 -10.85 4.76
CA PHE A 9 -21.28 -9.54 5.27
C PHE A 9 -20.25 -8.40 5.22
N LEU A 10 -19.05 -8.63 4.64
CA LEU A 10 -18.09 -7.56 4.46
C LEU A 10 -18.37 -6.78 3.18
N GLU A 11 -19.37 -5.91 3.27
CA GLU A 11 -19.74 -4.93 2.25
C GLU A 11 -19.86 -3.55 2.90
N LEU A 12 -19.01 -2.60 2.48
CA LEU A 12 -19.08 -1.21 2.91
C LEU A 12 -19.58 -0.36 1.73
N THR A 13 -20.80 0.15 1.85
CA THR A 13 -21.47 0.94 0.81
C THR A 13 -20.78 2.30 0.61
N GLU A 14 -20.55 3.02 1.69
CA GLU A 14 -19.92 4.35 1.75
C GLU A 14 -18.39 4.29 1.86
N PHE A 15 -17.77 3.53 0.94
CA PHE A 15 -16.32 3.45 0.85
C PHE A 15 -15.71 4.76 0.36
N ASN A 16 -14.85 5.38 1.16
CA ASN A 16 -14.17 6.65 0.84
C ASN A 16 -12.74 6.46 0.27
N GLY A 17 -12.36 5.23 -0.04
CA GLY A 17 -11.07 4.87 -0.60
C GLY A 17 -10.12 4.16 0.36
N VAL A 18 -10.49 4.01 1.63
CA VAL A 18 -9.73 3.23 2.62
C VAL A 18 -10.66 2.43 3.51
N ILE A 19 -10.29 1.19 3.80
CA ILE A 19 -10.96 0.34 4.80
C ILE A 19 -9.90 -0.25 5.74
N ALA A 20 -10.21 -0.33 7.03
CA ALA A 20 -9.39 -1.06 7.99
C ALA A 20 -10.11 -2.33 8.46
N ILE A 21 -9.43 -3.47 8.41
CA ILE A 21 -9.98 -4.77 8.73
C ILE A 21 -9.23 -5.30 9.94
N GLN A 22 -9.92 -5.38 11.07
CA GLN A 22 -9.40 -6.00 12.27
C GLN A 22 -9.47 -7.52 12.14
N ASN A 23 -8.36 -8.20 12.39
CA ASN A 23 -8.37 -9.65 12.50
C ASN A 23 -7.22 -10.17 13.38
N GLU A 24 -7.35 -11.39 13.92
CA GLU A 24 -6.32 -11.95 14.81
C GLU A 24 -5.02 -12.32 14.09
N ASN A 25 -5.11 -12.73 12.81
CA ASN A 25 -3.96 -13.19 12.04
C ASN A 25 -4.06 -12.73 10.57
N SER A 26 -3.54 -11.55 10.30
CA SER A 26 -3.63 -10.90 8.98
C SER A 26 -2.98 -11.71 7.86
N ASN A 27 -1.91 -12.47 8.14
CA ASN A 27 -1.29 -13.36 7.16
C ASN A 27 -2.20 -14.52 6.77
N LYS A 28 -2.92 -15.12 7.73
CA LYS A 28 -3.92 -16.16 7.46
C LYS A 28 -5.09 -15.61 6.65
N LEU A 29 -5.52 -14.38 6.95
CA LEU A 29 -6.57 -13.71 6.19
C LEU A 29 -6.12 -13.41 4.75
N LEU A 30 -4.92 -12.88 4.55
CA LEU A 30 -4.33 -12.70 3.21
C LEU A 30 -4.27 -14.01 2.43
N ALA A 31 -3.80 -15.10 3.05
CA ALA A 31 -3.77 -16.42 2.41
C ALA A 31 -5.17 -16.86 1.97
N SER A 32 -6.20 -16.58 2.77
CA SER A 32 -7.59 -16.90 2.40
C SER A 32 -8.10 -16.12 1.19
N PHE A 33 -7.60 -14.90 0.96
CA PHE A 33 -7.92 -14.12 -0.24
C PHE A 33 -7.33 -14.77 -1.49
N PHE A 34 -6.06 -15.18 -1.45
CA PHE A 34 -5.44 -15.93 -2.57
C PHE A 34 -6.15 -17.26 -2.83
N GLN A 35 -6.49 -17.98 -1.76
CA GLN A 35 -7.17 -19.27 -1.85
C GLN A 35 -8.54 -19.13 -2.52
N PHE A 36 -9.31 -18.10 -2.15
CA PHE A 36 -10.60 -17.82 -2.78
C PHE A 36 -10.49 -17.66 -4.29
N GLU A 37 -9.51 -16.90 -4.79
CA GLU A 37 -9.37 -16.70 -6.24
C GLU A 37 -8.96 -17.97 -6.98
N ILE A 38 -8.15 -18.82 -6.34
CA ILE A 38 -7.74 -20.11 -6.90
C ILE A 38 -8.94 -21.06 -7.01
N GLU A 39 -9.74 -21.15 -5.95
CA GLU A 39 -10.89 -22.07 -5.88
C GLU A 39 -12.06 -21.63 -6.75
N ASN A 40 -12.33 -20.32 -6.81
CA ASN A 40 -13.55 -19.78 -7.44
C ASN A 40 -13.29 -19.20 -8.84
N GLN A 41 -12.03 -19.05 -9.26
CA GLN A 41 -11.64 -18.40 -10.51
C GLN A 41 -12.24 -16.99 -10.67
N ASP A 42 -12.49 -16.31 -9.56
CA ASP A 42 -13.08 -14.97 -9.49
C ASP A 42 -12.20 -14.05 -8.65
N SER A 43 -12.28 -12.74 -8.93
CA SER A 43 -11.57 -11.70 -8.19
C SER A 43 -12.10 -11.57 -6.77
N ILE A 44 -11.23 -11.49 -5.77
CA ILE A 44 -11.63 -11.40 -4.37
C ILE A 44 -12.29 -10.07 -4.00
N PHE A 45 -11.91 -8.98 -4.66
CA PHE A 45 -12.42 -7.64 -4.36
C PHE A 45 -13.43 -7.19 -5.41
N ARG A 46 -14.44 -6.45 -4.98
CA ARG A 46 -15.24 -5.58 -5.83
C ARG A 46 -15.21 -4.17 -5.27
N ILE A 47 -14.51 -3.26 -5.94
CA ILE A 47 -14.33 -1.87 -5.52
C ILE A 47 -14.95 -0.96 -6.57
N GLU A 48 -15.88 -0.11 -6.13
CA GLU A 48 -16.61 0.83 -7.00
C GLU A 48 -17.20 0.15 -8.24
N GLY A 49 -17.75 -1.05 -8.04
CA GLY A 49 -18.37 -1.85 -9.09
C GLY A 49 -17.40 -2.67 -9.94
N THR A 50 -16.09 -2.45 -9.82
CA THR A 50 -15.06 -3.15 -10.60
C THR A 50 -14.52 -4.35 -9.81
N ASN A 51 -14.44 -5.51 -10.46
CA ASN A 51 -13.81 -6.70 -9.89
C ASN A 51 -12.27 -6.54 -9.95
N VAL A 52 -11.59 -6.75 -8.82
CA VAL A 52 -10.13 -6.61 -8.73
C VAL A 52 -9.52 -7.82 -8.05
N SER A 53 -8.54 -8.43 -8.73
CA SER A 53 -7.82 -9.59 -8.20
C SER A 53 -6.78 -9.17 -7.17
N ILE A 54 -6.57 -9.98 -6.12
CA ILE A 54 -5.48 -9.78 -5.16
C ILE A 54 -4.11 -9.78 -5.84
N ARG A 55 -3.96 -10.51 -6.95
CA ARG A 55 -2.72 -10.54 -7.75
C ARG A 55 -2.38 -9.20 -8.39
N ASN A 56 -3.37 -8.31 -8.50
CA ASN A 56 -3.21 -6.96 -9.04
C ASN A 56 -3.09 -5.90 -7.92
N THR A 57 -2.85 -6.32 -6.68
CA THR A 57 -2.66 -5.42 -5.53
C THR A 57 -1.20 -5.36 -5.11
N ILE A 58 -0.81 -4.25 -4.49
CA ILE A 58 0.51 -4.09 -3.87
C ILE A 58 0.36 -4.41 -2.39
N ILE A 59 1.02 -5.45 -1.91
CA ILE A 59 0.99 -5.84 -0.50
C ILE A 59 2.27 -5.32 0.17
N ILE A 60 2.12 -4.60 1.28
CA ILE A 60 3.22 -4.03 2.04
C ILE A 60 3.07 -4.42 3.51
N ASP A 61 4.13 -4.99 4.07
CA ASP A 61 4.28 -5.36 5.48
C ASP A 61 5.66 -4.95 6.02
N ASN A 62 5.94 -5.28 7.28
CA ASN A 62 7.23 -4.96 7.92
C ASN A 62 8.43 -5.70 7.33
N LEU A 63 8.21 -6.73 6.50
CA LEU A 63 9.28 -7.50 5.83
C LEU A 63 9.50 -7.06 4.39
N THR A 64 8.64 -6.17 3.88
CA THR A 64 8.73 -5.67 2.52
C THR A 64 9.99 -4.82 2.37
N LYS A 65 10.80 -5.16 1.38
CA LYS A 65 12.05 -4.47 1.09
C LYS A 65 11.81 -3.33 0.10
N LEU A 66 12.65 -2.31 0.14
CA LEU A 66 12.61 -1.24 -0.85
C LEU A 66 12.85 -1.76 -2.27
N SER A 67 13.65 -2.82 -2.42
CA SER A 67 13.87 -3.51 -3.70
C SER A 67 12.60 -4.10 -4.31
N ASP A 68 11.57 -4.39 -3.51
CA ASP A 68 10.29 -4.90 -3.99
C ASP A 68 9.46 -3.78 -4.64
N LEU A 69 9.67 -2.53 -4.20
CA LEU A 69 8.97 -1.34 -4.70
C LEU A 69 9.77 -0.60 -5.79
N TYR A 70 11.09 -0.62 -5.72
CA TYR A 70 12.01 0.08 -6.62
C TYR A 70 12.87 -0.94 -7.39
N SER A 71 12.81 -0.90 -8.73
CA SER A 71 13.58 -1.79 -9.60
C SER A 71 14.00 -1.08 -10.90
N PHE A 72 15.04 -1.59 -11.56
CA PHE A 72 15.48 -1.10 -12.87
C PHE A 72 14.62 -1.60 -14.05
N SER A 73 13.33 -1.89 -13.82
CA SER A 73 12.40 -2.20 -14.91
C SER A 73 11.83 -0.92 -15.52
N ALA A 74 11.58 -0.90 -16.83
CA ALA A 74 11.15 0.31 -17.55
C ALA A 74 9.84 0.92 -17.01
N LYS A 75 8.95 0.08 -16.46
CA LYS A 75 7.68 0.52 -15.86
C LYS A 75 7.82 1.02 -14.42
N ASN A 76 8.92 0.71 -13.75
CA ASN A 76 9.13 1.04 -12.36
C ASN A 76 9.54 2.50 -12.18
N ILE A 77 9.12 3.04 -11.04
CA ILE A 77 9.34 4.41 -10.62
C ILE A 77 10.82 4.83 -10.59
N LEU A 78 11.73 3.94 -10.14
CA LEU A 78 13.16 4.23 -10.08
C LEU A 78 13.71 4.56 -11.47
N THR A 79 13.39 3.71 -12.46
CA THR A 79 13.82 3.89 -13.83
C THR A 79 13.26 5.19 -14.41
N LYS A 80 11.98 5.49 -14.18
CA LYS A 80 11.38 6.76 -14.63
C LYS A 80 12.06 7.98 -14.02
N MET A 81 12.35 7.94 -12.72
CA MET A 81 13.06 9.02 -12.02
C MET A 81 14.45 9.23 -12.62
N ILE A 82 15.21 8.16 -12.86
CA ILE A 82 16.54 8.25 -13.47
C ILE A 82 16.46 8.77 -14.91
N LEU A 83 15.55 8.23 -15.72
CA LEU A 83 15.42 8.59 -17.13
C LEU A 83 15.02 10.05 -17.31
N ASN A 84 14.11 10.56 -16.47
CA ASN A 84 13.57 11.92 -16.53
C ASN A 84 14.43 12.95 -15.79
N ASP A 85 15.54 12.57 -15.15
CA ASP A 85 16.46 13.52 -14.52
C ASP A 85 17.46 14.06 -15.55
N ASP A 86 17.32 15.35 -15.88
CA ASP A 86 18.19 16.09 -16.80
C ASP A 86 19.64 16.21 -16.27
N LYS A 87 19.85 16.16 -14.95
CA LYS A 87 21.20 16.16 -14.36
C LYS A 87 21.93 14.83 -14.60
N LEU A 88 21.20 13.79 -14.99
CA LEU A 88 21.73 12.47 -15.30
C LEU A 88 21.91 12.25 -16.81
N GLU A 89 22.07 13.31 -17.60
CA GLU A 89 22.46 13.21 -19.01
C GLU A 89 23.88 12.65 -19.20
N TYR A 90 24.11 11.93 -20.30
CA TYR A 90 25.37 11.22 -20.56
C TYR A 90 26.61 12.11 -20.51
N GLY A 91 26.51 13.33 -21.03
CA GLY A 91 27.62 14.29 -21.09
C GLY A 91 28.10 14.77 -19.71
N THR A 92 27.32 14.54 -18.66
CA THR A 92 27.60 15.03 -17.30
C THR A 92 28.60 14.14 -16.55
N PHE A 93 28.71 12.85 -16.89
CA PHE A 93 29.58 11.90 -16.19
C PHE A 93 30.34 10.93 -17.10
N ILE A 94 30.07 10.90 -18.41
CA ILE A 94 30.84 10.14 -19.40
C ILE A 94 31.60 11.08 -20.32
N ASN A 95 32.92 10.92 -20.39
CA ASN A 95 33.76 11.61 -21.38
C ASN A 95 33.64 10.93 -22.76
N ILE A 96 32.53 11.22 -23.46
CA ILE A 96 32.25 10.66 -24.79
C ILE A 96 33.40 10.92 -25.77
N PRO A 97 33.99 12.13 -25.87
CA PRO A 97 35.12 12.37 -26.77
C PRO A 97 36.32 11.44 -26.54
N TYR A 98 36.64 11.14 -25.28
CA TYR A 98 37.72 10.20 -24.96
C TYR A 98 37.38 8.77 -25.40
N LEU A 99 36.15 8.30 -25.13
CA LEU A 99 35.72 6.95 -25.53
C LEU A 99 35.71 6.76 -27.05
N VAL A 100 35.25 7.75 -27.81
CA VAL A 100 35.28 7.71 -29.28
C VAL A 100 36.71 7.54 -29.79
N LYS A 101 37.66 8.31 -29.24
CA LYS A 101 39.07 8.23 -29.63
C LYS A 101 39.70 6.85 -29.34
N GLU A 102 39.40 6.25 -28.18
CA GLU A 102 39.91 4.90 -27.88
C GLU A 102 39.25 3.82 -28.75
N LEU A 103 37.96 3.96 -29.08
CA LEU A 103 37.27 3.06 -30.00
C LEU A 103 37.82 3.15 -31.42
N GLU A 104 38.09 4.35 -31.93
CA GLU A 104 38.72 4.53 -33.24
C GLU A 104 40.08 3.82 -33.33
N LYS A 105 40.89 3.87 -32.27
CA LYS A 105 42.16 3.12 -32.22
C LYS A 105 41.96 1.61 -32.35
N ILE A 106 40.95 1.07 -31.67
CA ILE A 106 40.64 -0.38 -31.70
C ILE A 106 40.06 -0.77 -33.07
N ASN A 107 39.10 -0.02 -33.58
CA ASN A 107 38.48 -0.27 -34.88
C ASN A 107 39.53 -0.21 -36.00
N ASN A 108 40.45 0.77 -35.97
CA ASN A 108 41.54 0.86 -36.95
C ASN A 108 42.49 -0.35 -36.94
N GLN A 109 42.54 -1.13 -35.86
CA GLN A 109 43.33 -2.37 -35.78
C GLN A 109 42.58 -3.60 -36.32
N ILE A 110 41.25 -3.54 -36.45
CA ILE A 110 40.40 -4.68 -36.78
C ILE A 110 39.60 -4.41 -38.06
N ASP A 111 38.59 -3.53 -37.96
CA ASP A 111 37.78 -3.00 -39.04
C ASP A 111 37.18 -1.65 -38.58
N PRO A 112 37.12 -0.60 -39.45
CA PRO A 112 36.63 0.72 -39.07
C PRO A 112 35.22 0.75 -38.46
N ASN A 113 34.37 -0.23 -38.78
CA ASN A 113 32.99 -0.33 -38.30
C ASN A 113 32.78 -1.48 -37.31
N PHE A 114 33.85 -2.03 -36.74
CA PHE A 114 33.77 -3.18 -35.84
C PHE A 114 32.98 -2.90 -34.55
N LEU A 115 33.28 -1.79 -33.86
CA LEU A 115 32.59 -1.37 -32.64
C LEU A 115 31.91 -0.01 -32.80
N ASN A 116 30.72 0.13 -32.20
CA ASN A 116 29.96 1.38 -32.15
C ASN A 116 29.52 1.67 -30.71
N LEU A 117 29.46 2.96 -30.35
CA LEU A 117 28.88 3.38 -29.07
C LEU A 117 27.36 3.23 -29.11
N ASN A 118 26.82 2.49 -28.15
CA ASN A 118 25.39 2.39 -27.90
C ASN A 118 25.11 2.83 -26.46
N PHE A 119 24.58 4.03 -26.29
CA PHE A 119 24.20 4.55 -24.99
C PHE A 119 22.71 4.37 -24.75
N ASP A 120 22.40 3.40 -23.90
CA ASP A 120 21.08 3.18 -23.33
C ASP A 120 21.13 3.57 -21.84
N LYS A 121 20.55 4.71 -21.48
CA LYS A 121 20.56 5.29 -20.12
C LYS A 121 20.09 4.27 -19.08
N SER A 122 19.04 3.51 -19.39
CA SER A 122 18.52 2.50 -18.47
C SER A 122 19.52 1.36 -18.25
N LYS A 123 20.13 0.84 -19.32
CA LYS A 123 21.15 -0.22 -19.20
C LYS A 123 22.40 0.26 -18.49
N LEU A 124 22.83 1.49 -18.77
CA LEU A 124 23.99 2.10 -18.14
C LEU A 124 23.83 2.22 -16.63
N PHE A 125 22.74 2.83 -16.16
CA PHE A 125 22.50 2.98 -14.73
C PHE A 125 22.29 1.65 -14.02
N LYS A 126 21.64 0.68 -14.67
CA LYS A 126 21.52 -0.69 -14.14
C LYS A 126 22.87 -1.37 -13.90
N ASN A 127 23.90 -1.01 -14.68
CA ASN A 127 25.25 -1.57 -14.52
C ASN A 127 26.12 -0.78 -13.53
N LEU A 128 25.79 0.50 -13.27
CA LEU A 128 26.56 1.38 -12.38
C LEU A 128 26.02 1.42 -10.95
N LEU A 129 24.73 1.19 -10.78
CA LEU A 129 24.03 1.30 -9.50
C LEU A 129 23.56 -0.06 -9.03
N ASP A 130 23.75 -0.31 -7.74
CA ASP A 130 23.16 -1.46 -7.06
C ASP A 130 22.03 -1.00 -6.14
N ILE A 131 20.98 -1.82 -6.02
CA ILE A 131 19.86 -1.56 -5.13
C ILE A 131 20.15 -2.27 -3.82
N ASN A 132 20.16 -1.52 -2.72
CA ASN A 132 20.28 -2.09 -1.39
C ASN A 132 19.13 -3.07 -1.10
N GLN A 133 19.45 -4.36 -1.06
CA GLN A 133 18.50 -5.45 -0.84
C GLN A 133 18.14 -5.62 0.65
N ASP A 134 18.81 -4.94 1.56
CA ASP A 134 18.62 -5.07 3.01
C ASP A 134 17.85 -3.89 3.63
N ALA A 135 17.46 -2.92 2.82
CA ALA A 135 16.68 -1.78 3.26
C ALA A 135 15.18 -2.12 3.30
N PHE A 136 14.62 -2.21 4.51
CA PHE A 136 13.19 -2.42 4.73
C PHE A 136 12.38 -1.12 4.62
N ILE A 137 11.08 -1.29 4.38
CA ILE A 137 10.14 -0.17 4.39
C ILE A 137 9.96 0.38 5.81
N ASN A 138 9.83 1.69 5.90
CA ASN A 138 9.45 2.44 7.08
C ASN A 138 8.53 3.59 6.68
N LYS A 139 8.08 4.37 7.66
CA LYS A 139 7.19 5.52 7.41
C LYS A 139 7.74 6.47 6.34
N ASP A 140 8.99 6.91 6.49
CA ASP A 140 9.58 7.95 5.64
C ASP A 140 9.75 7.50 4.19
N ASN A 141 10.19 6.26 3.98
CA ASN A 141 10.43 5.75 2.64
C ASN A 141 9.12 5.30 1.94
N LEU A 142 8.11 4.84 2.69
CA LEU A 142 6.77 4.60 2.16
C LEU A 142 6.12 5.91 1.70
N ASP A 143 6.24 6.97 2.51
CA ASP A 143 5.72 8.31 2.18
C ASP A 143 6.31 8.81 0.86
N LYS A 144 7.64 8.71 0.72
CA LYS A 144 8.36 9.07 -0.52
C LYS A 144 7.88 8.24 -1.70
N TRP A 145 7.67 6.94 -1.53
CA TRP A 145 7.20 6.07 -2.60
C TRP A 145 5.77 6.44 -3.04
N LEU A 146 4.84 6.61 -2.09
CA LEU A 146 3.45 7.02 -2.37
C LEU A 146 3.38 8.39 -3.05
N ASN A 147 4.24 9.34 -2.65
CA ASN A 147 4.31 10.67 -3.26
C ASN A 147 4.75 10.59 -4.73
N ASN A 148 5.79 9.79 -5.00
CA ASN A 148 6.42 9.72 -6.32
C ASN A 148 5.72 8.75 -7.27
N TYR A 149 4.81 7.89 -6.80
CA TYR A 149 4.08 6.94 -7.64
C TYR A 149 3.36 7.66 -8.79
N GLY A 150 3.77 7.33 -10.02
CA GLY A 150 3.20 7.90 -11.24
C GLY A 150 1.81 7.31 -11.52
N THR A 151 0.83 8.16 -11.76
CA THR A 151 -0.55 7.77 -12.07
C THR A 151 -0.75 7.58 -13.58
N ASP A 152 0.04 6.70 -14.19
CA ASP A 152 -0.08 6.41 -15.63
C ASP A 152 -1.25 5.44 -15.93
N SER A 153 -1.96 4.96 -14.90
CA SER A 153 -3.11 4.08 -15.02
C SER A 153 -4.42 4.86 -14.95
N SER A 154 -5.41 4.44 -15.74
CA SER A 154 -6.79 4.96 -15.68
C SER A 154 -7.54 4.57 -14.39
N SER A 155 -7.06 3.57 -13.65
CA SER A 155 -7.62 3.13 -12.38
C SER A 155 -6.65 3.38 -11.20
N LYS A 156 -7.22 3.68 -10.03
CA LYS A 156 -6.45 3.79 -8.78
C LYS A 156 -5.91 2.41 -8.38
N PRO A 157 -4.60 2.27 -8.09
CA PRO A 157 -4.05 1.02 -7.59
C PRO A 157 -4.59 0.73 -6.19
N ILE A 158 -4.71 -0.56 -5.85
CA ILE A 158 -5.04 -1.00 -4.50
C ILE A 158 -3.76 -1.38 -3.77
N ILE A 159 -3.59 -0.85 -2.57
CA ILE A 159 -2.49 -1.17 -1.67
C ILE A 159 -3.05 -1.83 -0.41
N ILE A 160 -2.56 -3.02 -0.10
CA ILE A 160 -2.86 -3.71 1.16
C ILE A 160 -1.71 -3.46 2.13
N LEU A 161 -2.01 -2.81 3.26
CA LEU A 161 -1.06 -2.48 4.32
C LEU A 161 -1.26 -3.44 5.48
N ASN A 162 -0.32 -4.36 5.68
CA ASN A 162 -0.46 -5.49 6.60
C ASN A 162 0.34 -5.25 7.89
N ASN A 163 -0.36 -4.96 8.99
CA ASN A 163 0.18 -4.73 10.34
C ASN A 163 1.36 -3.75 10.40
N LEU A 164 1.21 -2.59 9.75
CA LEU A 164 2.18 -1.49 9.85
C LEU A 164 1.78 -0.52 10.97
N ASP A 165 2.56 -0.48 12.05
CA ASP A 165 2.23 0.29 13.27
C ASP A 165 2.13 1.82 13.04
N PHE A 166 2.82 2.34 12.03
CA PHE A 166 2.84 3.77 11.73
C PHE A 166 1.72 4.22 10.78
N VAL A 167 0.88 3.29 10.29
CA VAL A 167 -0.20 3.57 9.35
C VAL A 167 -1.52 3.76 10.10
N ASN A 168 -2.18 4.89 9.83
CA ASN A 168 -3.52 5.21 10.30
C ASN A 168 -4.29 5.96 9.20
N PHE A 169 -5.60 6.19 9.39
CA PHE A 169 -6.41 6.90 8.39
C PHE A 169 -5.83 8.29 8.08
N GLN A 170 -5.49 9.08 9.11
CA GLN A 170 -4.89 10.41 8.96
C GLN A 170 -3.65 10.41 8.04
N TYR A 171 -2.75 9.44 8.20
CA TYR A 171 -1.55 9.27 7.36
C TYR A 171 -1.91 9.04 5.88
N LEU A 172 -2.98 8.29 5.61
CA LEU A 172 -3.40 7.92 4.25
C LEU A 172 -4.31 8.94 3.55
N THR A 173 -4.96 9.84 4.28
CA THR A 173 -5.91 10.83 3.73
C THR A 173 -5.38 11.57 2.49
N LYS A 174 -4.11 12.00 2.52
CA LYS A 174 -3.45 12.71 1.41
C LYS A 174 -3.22 11.85 0.15
N TYR A 175 -3.44 10.54 0.24
CA TYR A 175 -3.19 9.57 -0.83
C TYR A 175 -4.47 8.98 -1.45
N LEU A 176 -5.65 9.24 -0.87
CA LEU A 176 -6.93 8.64 -1.30
C LEU A 176 -7.37 9.07 -2.71
N SER A 177 -6.83 10.18 -3.22
CA SER A 177 -7.06 10.59 -4.62
C SER A 177 -6.31 9.71 -5.62
N LYS A 178 -5.20 9.06 -5.21
CA LYS A 178 -4.34 8.26 -6.07
C LYS A 178 -4.54 6.75 -5.89
N PHE A 179 -4.88 6.31 -4.68
CA PHE A 179 -4.91 4.89 -4.31
C PHE A 179 -6.19 4.51 -3.57
N TYR A 180 -6.49 3.21 -3.63
CA TYR A 180 -7.35 2.56 -2.65
C TYR A 180 -6.50 1.80 -1.63
N PHE A 181 -6.90 1.85 -0.36
CA PHE A 181 -6.18 1.19 0.72
C PHE A 181 -7.05 0.15 1.43
N ILE A 182 -6.43 -0.98 1.75
CA ILE A 182 -6.98 -1.99 2.67
C ILE A 182 -5.94 -2.15 3.78
N ILE A 183 -6.26 -1.72 5.00
CA ILE A 183 -5.39 -1.89 6.17
C ILE A 183 -5.80 -3.18 6.85
N LEU A 184 -4.87 -4.12 7.01
CA LEU A 184 -5.08 -5.29 7.86
C LEU A 184 -4.37 -5.03 9.19
N THR A 185 -5.11 -5.13 10.28
CA THR A 185 -4.60 -4.79 11.62
C THR A 185 -5.12 -5.75 12.67
N ASN A 186 -4.40 -5.91 13.77
CA ASN A 186 -4.91 -6.57 14.96
C ASN A 186 -5.81 -5.66 15.83
N ASN A 187 -5.74 -4.34 15.61
CA ASN A 187 -6.49 -3.36 16.40
C ASN A 187 -6.87 -2.13 15.55
N ILE A 188 -8.17 -2.01 15.22
CA ILE A 188 -8.70 -0.85 14.47
C ILE A 188 -8.68 0.44 15.27
N PHE A 189 -8.70 0.40 16.60
CA PHE A 189 -8.65 1.60 17.45
C PHE A 189 -7.28 2.29 17.44
N LYS A 190 -6.22 1.59 16.99
CA LYS A 190 -4.92 2.21 16.70
C LYS A 190 -4.89 2.91 15.35
N VAL A 191 -5.76 2.49 14.43
CA VAL A 191 -5.84 2.99 13.05
C VAL A 191 -6.80 4.18 12.94
N ALA A 192 -7.91 4.14 13.69
CA ALA A 192 -8.91 5.21 13.78
C ALA A 192 -8.54 6.27 14.83
N ASN A 193 -8.95 7.51 14.56
CA ASN A 193 -8.78 8.68 15.41
C ASN A 193 -10.10 9.32 15.83
N ASN A 194 -11.21 8.92 15.22
CA ASN A 194 -12.56 9.37 15.56
C ASN A 194 -13.58 8.28 15.16
N PHE A 195 -14.86 8.53 15.49
CA PHE A 195 -15.95 7.60 15.19
C PHE A 195 -16.29 7.49 13.70
N ASP A 196 -16.13 8.57 12.92
CA ASP A 196 -16.37 8.54 11.46
C ASP A 196 -15.35 7.61 10.76
N GLU A 197 -14.10 7.63 11.21
CA GLU A 197 -13.06 6.70 10.75
C GLU A 197 -13.35 5.25 11.17
N LEU A 198 -14.04 5.02 12.30
CA LEU A 198 -14.48 3.68 12.69
C LEU A 198 -15.53 3.13 11.73
N GLU A 199 -16.35 3.95 11.10
CA GLU A 199 -17.32 3.50 10.08
C GLU A 199 -16.63 2.96 8.82
N GLN A 200 -15.35 3.28 8.63
CA GLN A 200 -14.50 2.68 7.59
C GLN A 200 -13.76 1.43 8.09
N CYS A 201 -14.19 0.85 9.22
CA CYS A 201 -13.60 -0.35 9.78
C CYS A 201 -14.53 -1.57 9.70
N ALA A 202 -13.92 -2.74 9.60
CA ALA A 202 -14.60 -4.02 9.75
C ALA A 202 -13.85 -4.91 10.75
N ILE A 203 -14.57 -5.80 11.41
CA ILE A 203 -13.99 -6.83 12.30
C ILE A 203 -14.26 -8.19 11.67
N VAL A 204 -13.21 -9.00 11.55
CA VAL A 204 -13.32 -10.36 11.01
C VAL A 204 -13.17 -11.38 12.13
N GLU A 205 -14.23 -12.15 12.37
CA GLU A 205 -14.21 -13.34 13.23
C GLU A 205 -14.86 -14.51 12.49
N ARG A 206 -14.28 -15.72 12.57
CA ARG A 206 -14.85 -16.96 11.99
C ARG A 206 -15.28 -16.86 10.50
N ASN A 207 -14.53 -16.09 9.70
CA ASN A 207 -14.80 -15.79 8.27
C ASN A 207 -16.05 -14.91 8.02
N GLU A 208 -16.56 -14.25 9.04
CA GLU A 208 -17.60 -13.24 8.94
C GLU A 208 -16.95 -11.86 9.16
N GLY A 209 -17.22 -10.92 8.26
CA GLY A 209 -16.76 -9.55 8.36
C GLY A 209 -17.90 -8.65 8.75
N ILE A 210 -17.82 -8.06 9.93
CA ILE A 210 -18.82 -7.15 10.48
C ILE A 210 -18.32 -5.73 10.25
N CYS A 211 -18.98 -5.00 9.35
CA CYS A 211 -18.70 -3.57 9.13
C CYS A 211 -19.31 -2.75 10.26
N ILE A 212 -18.60 -1.72 10.71
CA ILE A 212 -19.14 -0.74 11.65
C ILE A 212 -20.02 0.23 10.88
N ASN A 213 -21.33 0.19 11.11
CA ASN A 213 -22.30 0.97 10.32
C ASN A 213 -22.65 2.33 10.94
N SER A 214 -22.33 2.56 12.22
CA SER A 214 -22.61 3.83 12.88
C SER A 214 -21.67 4.08 14.05
N GLY A 215 -20.83 5.10 13.90
CA GLY A 215 -19.98 5.61 14.96
C GLY A 215 -20.79 6.19 16.11
N LEU A 216 -21.93 6.82 15.83
CA LEU A 216 -22.85 7.35 16.85
C LEU A 216 -23.43 6.22 17.71
N ALA A 217 -23.78 5.07 17.13
CA ALA A 217 -24.26 3.92 17.90
C ALA A 217 -23.17 3.41 18.87
N ILE A 218 -21.91 3.40 18.44
CA ILE A 218 -20.79 3.03 19.32
C ILE A 218 -20.60 4.07 20.42
N HIS A 219 -20.66 5.37 20.10
CA HIS A 219 -20.58 6.44 21.10
C HIS A 219 -21.64 6.26 22.20
N ASN A 220 -22.91 6.10 21.82
CA ASN A 220 -24.02 5.88 22.76
C ASN A 220 -23.82 4.60 23.59
N TRP A 221 -23.26 3.55 22.99
CA TRP A 221 -22.91 2.31 23.71
C TRP A 221 -21.83 2.57 24.76
N VAL A 222 -20.78 3.34 24.44
CA VAL A 222 -19.73 3.70 25.40
C VAL A 222 -20.30 4.52 26.56
N GLU A 223 -21.16 5.51 26.31
CA GLU A 223 -21.85 6.27 27.37
C GLU A 223 -22.62 5.35 28.31
N SER A 224 -23.34 4.36 27.76
CA SER A 224 -24.12 3.40 28.55
C SER A 224 -23.24 2.50 29.43
N GLU A 225 -22.10 2.03 28.92
CA GLU A 225 -21.15 1.22 29.70
C GLU A 225 -20.47 2.04 30.81
N GLN A 226 -20.24 3.33 30.57
CA GLN A 226 -19.62 4.24 31.54
C GLN A 226 -20.64 4.86 32.50
N ASN A 227 -21.95 4.64 32.31
CA ASN A 227 -23.02 5.27 33.08
C ASN A 227 -22.87 6.79 33.21
N SER A 228 -22.40 7.45 32.15
CA SER A 228 -22.15 8.89 32.11
C SER A 228 -22.41 9.44 30.72
N SER A 229 -22.87 10.70 30.66
CA SER A 229 -22.89 11.44 29.39
C SER A 229 -21.49 11.97 29.13
N LEU A 230 -20.96 11.68 27.94
CA LEU A 230 -19.59 11.96 27.56
C LEU A 230 -19.58 12.80 26.29
N GLU A 231 -18.60 13.67 26.13
CA GLU A 231 -18.38 14.26 24.82
C GLU A 231 -17.85 13.19 23.84
N ILE A 232 -18.16 13.32 22.54
CA ILE A 232 -17.76 12.36 21.50
C ILE A 232 -16.25 12.05 21.55
N ASN A 233 -15.41 13.08 21.71
CA ASN A 233 -13.96 12.90 21.80
C ASN A 233 -13.53 12.14 23.06
N GLU A 234 -14.21 12.35 24.18
CA GLU A 234 -13.94 11.63 25.43
C GLU A 234 -14.30 10.15 25.30
N SER A 235 -15.48 9.83 24.75
CA SER A 235 -15.87 8.45 24.49
C SER A 235 -14.88 7.73 23.58
N PHE A 236 -14.41 8.41 22.53
CA PHE A 236 -13.43 7.81 21.63
C PHE A 236 -12.08 7.58 22.32
N ASN A 237 -11.62 8.53 23.14
CA ASN A 237 -10.38 8.39 23.91
C ASN A 237 -10.45 7.22 24.91
N ILE A 238 -11.61 7.00 25.56
CA ILE A 238 -11.82 5.82 26.41
C ILE A 238 -11.68 4.55 25.57
N LEU A 239 -12.41 4.47 24.46
CA LEU A 239 -12.39 3.30 23.57
C LEU A 239 -10.97 3.03 23.04
N LYS A 240 -10.20 4.06 22.72
CA LYS A 240 -8.82 3.95 22.20
C LYS A 240 -7.83 3.43 23.23
N ASN A 241 -7.98 3.80 24.49
CA ASN A 241 -7.00 3.53 25.54
C ASN A 241 -7.37 2.36 26.46
N ASP A 242 -8.64 1.95 26.52
CA ASP A 242 -9.11 0.88 27.39
C ASP A 242 -9.35 -0.42 26.61
N GLU A 243 -8.41 -1.36 26.70
CA GLU A 243 -8.51 -2.67 26.05
C GLU A 243 -9.72 -3.50 26.53
N PHE A 244 -10.16 -3.33 27.78
CA PHE A 244 -11.30 -4.07 28.31
C PHE A 244 -12.61 -3.59 27.66
N ILE A 245 -12.76 -2.28 27.49
CA ILE A 245 -13.89 -1.70 26.74
C ILE A 245 -13.85 -2.14 25.28
N GLN A 246 -12.67 -2.17 24.64
CA GLN A 246 -12.53 -2.69 23.27
C GLN A 246 -13.00 -4.16 23.16
N ILE A 247 -12.64 -5.01 24.11
CA ILE A 247 -13.07 -6.42 24.14
C ILE A 247 -14.58 -6.53 24.30
N LYS A 248 -15.18 -5.73 25.20
CA LYS A 248 -16.63 -5.69 25.40
C LYS A 248 -17.37 -5.25 24.12
N LEU A 249 -16.89 -4.20 23.45
CA LEU A 249 -17.49 -3.71 22.22
C LEU A 249 -17.44 -4.77 21.12
N LYS A 250 -16.30 -5.47 20.96
CA LYS A 250 -16.18 -6.56 19.98
C LYS A 250 -17.24 -7.63 20.21
N LYS A 251 -17.44 -8.06 21.46
CA LYS A 251 -18.50 -9.03 21.82
C LYS A 251 -19.92 -8.51 21.60
N TYR A 252 -20.13 -7.20 21.65
CA TYR A 252 -21.43 -6.60 21.37
C TYR A 252 -21.74 -6.55 19.87
N LEU A 253 -20.69 -6.42 19.02
CA LEU A 253 -20.82 -6.34 17.57
C LEU A 253 -20.98 -7.70 16.87
N ILE A 254 -20.60 -8.80 17.54
CA ILE A 254 -20.61 -10.19 17.04
C ILE A 254 -21.81 -10.95 17.60
#